data_AF-A0A372FAV1-F1
#
_entry.id   AF-A0A372FAV1-F1
#
_cell.length_a   1.000
_cell.length_b   1.000
_cell.length_c   1.000
_cell.angle_alpha   90.00
_cell.angle_beta   90.00
_cell.angle_gamma   90.00
#
_symmetry.space_group_name_H-M   'P 1'
#
loop_
_entity.id
_entity.type
_entity.pdbx_description
1 polymer ?
#
loop_
_entity_poly.entity_id
_entity_poly.type
_entity_poly.pdbx_seq_one_letter_code
_entity_poly.pdbx_strand_id
1 'polypeptide(L)'
;MKKVLLFLFTCCTSALFAQVSAIKATQVIQAPVISGSVCGNGFTKLWDNDLGGNMYDLLFATVATDDGGFLLGGSSISLASWEKSEGRIGRDDYWIIKIDANGHKLWDKTLGTANDNFLRSIIKTNDGGFLLGGFSFIDQTKADDFWIIKIDANGNHLWDKFIGSNSNDNFSTMTATNDGGFLLFGTNFYTASGDKTAIGTGEDDFWVVKIDAYGNKIWDKALGGTGSEKLNTVIADTDGGYLLGGYSHSDSSGQKSEACRGNSDYWIVKIDAEGNKIWDKTFGGSGEDGLNSIICTADGKYLLGGYSASEISGDKTGVARGSYDFWVIKVDALGNKIWDKSFGGDNLDMLNSMLPMDDGGYLIGGTSFTSISGDKTEYNRGYCDFWLIKTDAVGNKVWDKTLGGNHIETLVSMLEIGNGNYLLTGTSVSDDSGDKTVPTRGVEDYWAVKINTCQPSNTFCEGKIYTLSATNCAGTITWSTGATTNSIQVNNGGTYTATCTINNETSSVSNSIVVTPNTVNLNGNATNGTNQAVNHITSTQIIPTGINTTYQAGKSISLQGTFHAQMGSVFKAEIKGCE
;
A
#
# COMPACT_ATOMS: atom_id res chain seq x y z
N MET A 1 -63.78 -49.18 -2.43
CA MET A 1 -62.55 -49.95 -2.13
C MET A 1 -61.54 -49.67 -3.23
N LYS A 2 -60.27 -49.49 -2.82
CA LYS A 2 -59.07 -49.15 -3.60
C LYS A 2 -58.95 -49.89 -4.95
N LYS A 3 -58.51 -49.22 -6.02
CA LYS A 3 -57.11 -49.22 -6.49
C LYS A 3 -56.96 -48.44 -7.81
N VAL A 4 -55.73 -47.94 -7.96
CA VAL A 4 -55.20 -46.97 -8.92
C VAL A 4 -54.46 -47.68 -10.07
N LEU A 5 -54.14 -46.91 -11.13
CA LEU A 5 -53.15 -47.11 -12.23
C LEU A 5 -53.68 -47.86 -13.47
N LEU A 6 -53.45 -47.50 -14.74
CA LEU A 6 -52.65 -46.48 -15.47
C LEU A 6 -53.13 -46.56 -16.94
N PHE A 7 -53.15 -45.50 -17.75
CA PHE A 7 -52.78 -45.56 -19.18
C PHE A 7 -52.52 -44.16 -19.78
N LEU A 8 -51.59 -44.16 -20.75
CA LEU A 8 -50.84 -43.06 -21.37
C LEU A 8 -51.52 -42.42 -22.61
N PHE A 9 -51.24 -41.11 -22.82
CA PHE A 9 -51.09 -40.32 -24.09
C PHE A 9 -52.35 -40.12 -24.99
N THR A 10 -52.65 -38.99 -25.64
CA THR A 10 -51.88 -37.88 -26.28
C THR A 10 -52.80 -36.64 -26.48
N CYS A 11 -52.29 -35.40 -26.45
CA CYS A 11 -52.19 -34.48 -27.61
C CYS A 11 -51.90 -32.99 -27.24
N CYS A 12 -50.86 -32.45 -27.88
CA CYS A 12 -50.42 -31.05 -28.08
C CYS A 12 -51.32 -29.87 -27.64
N THR A 13 -50.75 -28.90 -26.91
CA THR A 13 -50.16 -27.68 -27.52
C THR A 13 -49.36 -26.87 -26.48
N SER A 14 -48.30 -26.26 -26.97
CA SER A 14 -47.22 -25.48 -26.36
C SER A 14 -47.61 -24.39 -25.34
N ALA A 15 -46.87 -24.31 -24.24
CA ALA A 15 -46.27 -23.05 -23.74
C ALA A 15 -45.20 -23.35 -22.67
N LEU A 16 -44.08 -22.64 -22.77
CA LEU A 16 -42.93 -22.60 -21.87
C LEU A 16 -43.27 -22.84 -20.39
N PHE A 17 -42.73 -23.89 -19.80
CA PHE A 17 -42.44 -23.93 -18.36
C PHE A 17 -41.08 -23.25 -18.14
N ALA A 18 -41.09 -21.93 -17.92
CA ALA A 18 -40.09 -21.32 -17.07
C ALA A 18 -40.59 -21.48 -15.63
N GLN A 19 -39.82 -22.20 -14.81
CA GLN A 19 -40.00 -22.18 -13.37
C GLN A 19 -39.99 -20.71 -12.92
N VAL A 20 -41.11 -20.23 -12.40
CA VAL A 20 -41.13 -19.07 -11.52
C VAL A 20 -40.57 -19.54 -10.18
N SER A 21 -39.25 -19.67 -10.11
CA SER A 21 -38.53 -19.65 -8.85
C SER A 21 -38.59 -18.22 -8.34
N ALA A 22 -39.30 -18.03 -7.23
CA ALA A 22 -39.29 -16.80 -6.47
C ALA A 22 -37.83 -16.42 -6.15
N ILE A 23 -37.34 -15.36 -6.78
CA ILE A 23 -36.06 -14.75 -6.44
C ILE A 23 -36.28 -14.04 -5.11
N LYS A 24 -35.73 -14.59 -4.03
CA LYS A 24 -35.64 -13.91 -2.74
C LYS A 24 -34.86 -12.61 -2.92
N ALA A 25 -35.41 -11.53 -2.35
CA ALA A 25 -34.74 -10.25 -2.17
C ALA A 25 -33.48 -10.40 -1.31
N THR A 26 -32.34 -10.65 -1.95
CA THR A 26 -30.99 -10.53 -1.38
C THR A 26 -30.06 -9.83 -2.37
N GLN A 27 -30.53 -8.74 -2.97
CA GLN A 27 -29.68 -7.82 -3.72
C GLN A 27 -29.30 -6.65 -2.81
N VAL A 28 -28.01 -6.56 -2.46
CA VAL A 28 -27.41 -5.37 -1.84
C VAL A 28 -27.16 -4.38 -2.98
N ILE A 29 -27.83 -3.23 -2.95
CA ILE A 29 -27.53 -2.13 -3.87
C ILE A 29 -26.19 -1.55 -3.43
N GLN A 30 -25.21 -1.49 -4.33
CA GLN A 30 -23.96 -0.75 -4.09
C GLN A 30 -24.27 0.73 -3.83
N ALA A 31 -23.42 1.40 -3.05
CA ALA A 31 -23.57 2.82 -2.77
C ALA A 31 -23.69 3.63 -4.07
N PRO A 32 -24.57 4.65 -4.12
CA PRO A 32 -24.67 5.50 -5.30
C PRO A 32 -23.33 6.17 -5.65
N VAL A 33 -22.98 6.17 -6.94
CA VAL A 33 -21.71 6.67 -7.48
C VAL A 33 -21.93 8.02 -8.15
N ILE A 34 -21.02 8.96 -7.94
CA ILE A 34 -21.07 10.30 -8.53
C ILE A 34 -20.48 10.24 -9.94
N SER A 35 -21.22 10.60 -10.97
CA SER A 35 -20.64 10.77 -12.31
C SER A 35 -19.97 12.14 -12.41
N GLY A 36 -18.68 12.13 -12.73
CA GLY A 36 -17.84 13.33 -12.79
C GLY A 36 -16.40 13.17 -12.30
N SER A 37 -15.94 11.95 -11.99
CA SER A 37 -14.50 11.73 -11.81
C SER A 37 -13.78 12.05 -13.13
N VAL A 38 -12.74 12.89 -13.07
CA VAL A 38 -11.91 13.26 -14.23
C VAL A 38 -11.17 12.04 -14.81
N CYS A 39 -11.16 10.96 -14.05
CA CYS A 39 -10.49 9.69 -14.30
C CYS A 39 -11.60 8.67 -14.13
N GLY A 40 -11.96 7.90 -15.17
CA GLY A 40 -13.01 6.88 -15.09
C GLY A 40 -12.67 5.75 -14.10
N ASN A 41 -12.81 4.50 -14.53
CA ASN A 41 -12.29 3.35 -13.77
C ASN A 41 -10.74 3.33 -13.81
N GLY A 42 -10.06 4.10 -12.93
CA GLY A 42 -8.60 4.16 -12.86
C GLY A 42 -8.04 5.26 -11.95
N PHE A 43 -6.88 5.81 -12.34
CA PHE A 43 -6.20 6.91 -11.66
C PHE A 43 -5.66 7.92 -12.69
N THR A 44 -5.21 9.09 -12.21
CA THR A 44 -4.40 10.03 -12.99
C THR A 44 -2.98 10.07 -12.45
N LYS A 45 -1.99 9.93 -13.34
CA LYS A 45 -0.58 10.19 -13.00
C LYS A 45 -0.36 11.69 -12.85
N LEU A 46 0.18 12.11 -11.71
CA LEU A 46 0.49 13.51 -11.42
C LEU A 46 1.91 13.87 -11.85
N TRP A 47 2.88 13.03 -11.49
CA TRP A 47 4.27 13.14 -11.93
C TRP A 47 4.97 11.78 -11.82
N ASP A 48 6.08 11.64 -12.52
CA ASP A 48 7.06 10.60 -12.29
C ASP A 48 8.48 11.18 -12.26
N ASN A 49 9.37 10.55 -11.51
CA ASN A 49 10.79 10.91 -11.42
C ASN A 49 11.64 9.64 -11.49
N ASP A 50 12.73 9.77 -12.22
CA ASP A 50 13.79 8.78 -12.32
C ASP A 50 15.01 9.32 -11.53
N LEU A 51 15.49 8.55 -10.57
CA LEU A 51 16.48 8.98 -9.57
C LEU A 51 17.60 7.93 -9.47
N GLY A 52 18.79 8.29 -9.94
CA GLY A 52 19.94 7.41 -9.82
C GLY A 52 21.26 8.01 -10.32
N GLY A 53 22.24 7.12 -10.48
CA GLY A 53 23.60 7.43 -10.89
C GLY A 53 24.02 6.59 -12.11
N ASN A 54 25.30 6.58 -12.43
CA ASN A 54 25.78 6.03 -13.70
C ASN A 54 25.76 4.49 -13.85
N MET A 55 25.26 3.76 -12.86
CA MET A 55 25.28 2.29 -12.80
C MET A 55 23.93 1.74 -12.29
N TYR A 56 23.95 0.77 -11.37
CA TYR A 56 22.75 0.20 -10.76
C TYR A 56 22.47 0.89 -9.42
N ASP A 57 21.24 1.37 -9.30
CA ASP A 57 20.63 1.98 -8.13
C ASP A 57 19.31 1.25 -7.87
N LEU A 58 19.34 0.25 -6.99
CA LEU A 58 18.22 -0.63 -6.66
C LEU A 58 17.45 -0.13 -5.45
N LEU A 59 16.16 0.15 -5.59
CA LEU A 59 15.30 0.61 -4.50
C LEU A 59 14.81 -0.57 -3.67
N PHE A 60 14.76 -0.41 -2.34
CA PHE A 60 14.20 -1.42 -1.44
C PHE A 60 13.18 -0.88 -0.44
N ALA A 61 13.21 0.41 -0.11
CA ALA A 61 12.33 0.99 0.89
C ALA A 61 11.98 2.45 0.59
N THR A 62 10.76 2.82 0.97
CA THR A 62 10.25 4.19 0.84
C THR A 62 9.41 4.51 2.07
N VAL A 63 9.59 5.71 2.64
CA VAL A 63 8.75 6.25 3.73
C VAL A 63 8.36 7.69 3.46
N ALA A 64 7.17 8.08 3.93
CA ALA A 64 6.75 9.48 3.96
C ALA A 64 7.47 10.25 5.07
N THR A 65 7.72 11.54 4.84
CA THR A 65 8.39 12.44 5.79
C THR A 65 7.42 13.48 6.35
N ASP A 66 7.72 14.03 7.54
CA ASP A 66 6.81 14.97 8.25
C ASP A 66 6.54 16.27 7.50
N ASP A 67 7.47 16.68 6.64
CA ASP A 67 7.35 17.84 5.76
C ASP A 67 6.53 17.54 4.49
N GLY A 68 5.92 16.36 4.39
CA GLY A 68 5.08 15.93 3.27
C GLY A 68 5.86 15.41 2.07
N GLY A 69 7.18 15.26 2.18
CA GLY A 69 8.04 14.62 1.20
C GLY A 69 8.20 13.11 1.42
N PHE A 70 9.26 12.56 0.84
CA PHE A 70 9.56 11.13 0.88
C PHE A 70 11.05 10.88 1.08
N LEU A 71 11.39 9.81 1.79
CA LEU A 71 12.74 9.25 1.82
C LEU A 71 12.69 7.90 1.13
N LEU A 72 13.46 7.77 0.05
CA LEU A 72 13.64 6.55 -0.71
C LEU A 72 15.03 6.00 -0.41
N GLY A 73 15.19 4.69 -0.43
CA GLY A 73 16.52 4.12 -0.34
C GLY A 73 16.62 2.65 -0.71
N GLY A 74 17.86 2.26 -0.95
CA GLY A 74 18.23 0.92 -1.34
C GLY A 74 19.75 0.80 -1.52
N SER A 75 20.19 0.04 -2.51
CA SER A 75 21.60 -0.22 -2.78
C SER A 75 22.06 0.45 -4.07
N SER A 76 23.29 0.98 -4.07
CA SER A 76 23.87 1.65 -5.23
C SER A 76 25.31 1.20 -5.45
N ILE A 77 25.64 0.93 -6.72
CA ILE A 77 27.04 0.75 -7.16
C ILE A 77 27.54 1.94 -7.99
N SER A 78 26.78 3.04 -8.02
CA SER A 78 27.06 4.21 -8.84
C SER A 78 28.15 5.11 -8.23
N LEU A 79 28.91 5.77 -9.10
CA LEU A 79 29.77 6.89 -8.71
C LEU A 79 28.93 8.16 -8.55
N ALA A 80 29.55 9.25 -8.09
CA ALA A 80 28.87 10.54 -8.03
C ALA A 80 28.54 11.02 -9.46
N SER A 81 27.25 11.11 -9.76
CA SER A 81 26.72 11.52 -11.05
C SER A 81 25.23 11.81 -10.90
N TRP A 82 24.75 12.82 -11.63
CA TRP A 82 23.31 13.13 -11.72
C TRP A 82 22.66 13.36 -10.35
N GLU A 83 21.64 12.58 -9.97
CA GLU A 83 20.93 12.69 -8.70
C GLU A 83 21.75 12.14 -7.53
N LYS A 84 22.83 11.39 -7.77
CA LYS A 84 23.72 10.88 -6.73
C LYS A 84 24.88 11.86 -6.49
N SER A 85 24.91 12.48 -5.31
CA SER A 85 25.94 13.48 -4.96
C SER A 85 27.26 12.86 -4.53
N GLU A 86 27.20 11.66 -3.95
CA GLU A 86 28.35 10.96 -3.35
C GLU A 86 28.47 9.59 -4.00
N GLY A 87 29.66 9.25 -4.52
CA GLY A 87 29.89 7.93 -5.10
C GLY A 87 29.96 6.84 -4.04
N ARG A 88 29.85 5.59 -4.49
CA ARG A 88 30.10 4.41 -3.64
C ARG A 88 31.43 4.49 -2.88
N ILE A 89 31.43 3.95 -1.67
CA ILE A 89 32.58 3.72 -0.78
C ILE A 89 33.10 2.30 -1.01
N GLY A 90 32.21 1.30 -0.91
CA GLY A 90 32.41 -0.11 -1.27
C GLY A 90 31.99 -0.39 -2.71
N ARG A 91 31.62 -1.65 -3.05
CA ARG A 91 31.01 -1.94 -4.35
C ARG A 91 29.54 -1.56 -4.34
N ASP A 92 28.77 -2.12 -3.41
CA ASP A 92 27.38 -1.78 -3.15
C ASP A 92 27.29 -1.05 -1.81
N ASP A 93 26.59 0.08 -1.76
CA ASP A 93 26.37 0.83 -0.51
C ASP A 93 24.93 1.24 -0.37
N TYR A 94 24.54 1.63 0.84
CA TYR A 94 23.22 2.22 1.03
C TYR A 94 23.22 3.56 0.30
N TRP A 95 22.23 3.75 -0.54
CA TRP A 95 21.93 5.05 -1.10
C TRP A 95 20.54 5.44 -0.67
N ILE A 96 20.42 6.62 -0.06
CA ILE A 96 19.16 7.19 0.35
C ILE A 96 19.01 8.58 -0.28
N ILE A 97 17.81 8.90 -0.72
CA ILE A 97 17.48 10.17 -1.34
C ILE A 97 16.16 10.70 -0.79
N LYS A 98 16.20 11.92 -0.26
CA LYS A 98 15.02 12.64 0.19
C LYS A 98 14.52 13.53 -0.93
N ILE A 99 13.22 13.44 -1.22
CA ILE A 99 12.52 14.24 -2.23
C ILE A 99 11.34 14.98 -1.60
N ASP A 100 10.94 16.11 -2.18
CA ASP A 100 9.75 16.85 -1.78
C ASP A 100 8.45 16.18 -2.28
N ALA A 101 7.29 16.75 -1.92
CA ALA A 101 5.97 16.24 -2.33
C ALA A 101 5.72 16.25 -3.85
N ASN A 102 6.54 16.98 -4.62
CA ASN A 102 6.52 17.09 -6.08
C ASN A 102 7.62 16.24 -6.74
N GLY A 103 8.39 15.50 -5.92
CA GLY A 103 9.44 14.61 -6.36
C GLY A 103 10.78 15.28 -6.67
N HIS A 104 10.97 16.55 -6.30
CA HIS A 104 12.28 17.19 -6.44
C HIS A 104 13.22 16.73 -5.33
N LYS A 105 14.45 16.36 -5.71
CA LYS A 105 15.53 16.05 -4.77
C LYS A 105 15.80 17.21 -3.82
N LEU A 106 15.80 16.91 -2.53
CA LEU A 106 16.23 17.81 -1.45
C LEU A 106 17.68 17.53 -1.05
N TRP A 107 18.00 16.26 -0.79
CA TRP A 107 19.35 15.78 -0.49
C TRP A 107 19.44 14.27 -0.75
N ASP A 108 20.65 13.76 -0.88
CA ASP A 108 20.94 12.32 -0.88
C ASP A 108 22.21 12.02 -0.06
N LYS A 109 22.37 10.76 0.34
CA LYS A 109 23.52 10.26 1.10
C LYS A 109 23.93 8.88 0.63
N THR A 110 25.24 8.66 0.55
CA THR A 110 25.81 7.32 0.41
C THR A 110 26.38 6.89 1.74
N LEU A 111 25.84 5.80 2.30
CA LEU A 111 26.24 5.26 3.60
C LEU A 111 26.77 3.85 3.38
N GLY A 112 28.03 3.64 3.70
CA GLY A 112 28.72 2.40 3.35
C GLY A 112 30.01 2.18 4.11
N THR A 113 30.52 0.97 3.98
CA THR A 113 31.85 0.56 4.46
C THR A 113 32.76 0.29 3.25
N ALA A 114 33.97 -0.26 3.48
CA ALA A 114 34.84 -0.66 2.38
C ALA A 114 34.35 -1.92 1.63
N ASN A 115 33.37 -2.65 2.17
CA ASN A 115 32.77 -3.81 1.54
C ASN A 115 31.30 -3.53 1.17
N ASP A 116 30.60 -4.52 0.62
CA ASP A 116 29.25 -4.31 0.10
C ASP A 116 28.19 -4.27 1.23
N ASN A 117 27.22 -3.37 1.10
CA ASN A 117 26.18 -3.08 2.06
C ASN A 117 24.84 -3.00 1.33
N PHE A 118 23.85 -3.77 1.79
CA PHE A 118 22.52 -3.82 1.18
C PHE A 118 21.44 -3.31 2.10
N LEU A 119 20.79 -2.20 1.73
CA LEU A 119 19.65 -1.67 2.47
C LEU A 119 18.41 -2.49 2.13
N ARG A 120 17.55 -2.72 3.12
CA ARG A 120 16.31 -3.48 2.98
C ARG A 120 15.09 -2.77 3.54
N SER A 121 15.24 -1.99 4.61
CA SER A 121 14.13 -1.30 5.24
C SER A 121 14.53 0.07 5.77
N ILE A 122 13.55 0.97 5.75
CA ILE A 122 13.61 2.31 6.34
C ILE A 122 12.34 2.49 7.15
N ILE A 123 12.47 2.96 8.38
CA ILE A 123 11.32 3.44 9.16
C ILE A 123 11.59 4.84 9.68
N LYS A 124 10.51 5.61 9.82
CA LYS A 124 10.56 6.89 10.50
C LYS A 124 10.59 6.68 12.01
N THR A 125 11.35 7.49 12.73
CA THR A 125 11.45 7.45 14.19
C THR A 125 10.68 8.60 14.85
N ASN A 126 10.28 8.42 16.11
CA ASN A 126 9.43 9.39 16.84
C ASN A 126 10.10 10.77 17.05
N ASP A 127 11.42 10.83 16.97
CA ASP A 127 12.21 12.06 17.02
C ASP A 127 12.26 12.81 15.67
N GLY A 128 11.55 12.34 14.65
CA GLY A 128 11.50 12.92 13.30
C GLY A 128 12.64 12.48 12.37
N GLY A 129 13.58 11.67 12.85
CA GLY A 129 14.63 11.06 12.02
C GLY A 129 14.20 9.74 11.37
N PHE A 130 15.20 8.92 11.01
CA PHE A 130 14.97 7.63 10.36
C PHE A 130 15.91 6.56 10.91
N LEU A 131 15.44 5.32 10.90
CA LEU A 131 16.24 4.14 11.12
C LEU A 131 16.32 3.37 9.80
N LEU A 132 17.54 3.08 9.38
CA LEU A 132 17.88 2.34 8.17
C LEU A 132 18.37 0.97 8.58
N GLY A 133 17.99 -0.07 7.86
CA GLY A 133 18.51 -1.41 8.13
C GLY A 133 18.58 -2.30 6.92
N GLY A 134 19.52 -3.23 7.03
CA GLY A 134 19.90 -4.16 5.99
C GLY A 134 21.05 -5.00 6.52
N PHE A 135 21.90 -5.48 5.63
CA PHE A 135 23.08 -6.26 6.02
C PHE A 135 24.34 -5.72 5.37
N SER A 136 25.48 -6.01 5.99
CA SER A 136 26.79 -5.51 5.59
C SER A 136 27.81 -6.65 5.61
N PHE A 137 28.66 -6.71 4.58
CA PHE A 137 29.87 -7.52 4.65
C PHE A 137 30.88 -6.77 5.51
N ILE A 138 31.20 -7.26 6.71
CA ILE A 138 32.13 -6.54 7.59
C ILE A 138 33.58 -6.74 7.13
N ASP A 139 33.94 -7.96 6.70
CA ASP A 139 35.14 -8.29 5.94
C ASP A 139 34.96 -9.67 5.27
N GLN A 140 35.82 -10.05 4.31
CA GLN A 140 35.74 -11.36 3.62
C GLN A 140 35.95 -12.59 4.53
N THR A 141 36.19 -12.38 5.83
CA THR A 141 36.48 -13.42 6.83
C THR A 141 35.43 -13.49 7.94
N LYS A 142 34.42 -12.61 7.93
CA LYS A 142 33.34 -12.52 8.92
C LYS A 142 31.98 -12.63 8.26
N ALA A 143 31.05 -13.10 9.06
CA ALA A 143 29.65 -13.23 8.71
C ALA A 143 29.00 -11.88 8.38
N ASP A 144 27.97 -11.95 7.53
CA ASP A 144 27.05 -10.83 7.27
C ASP A 144 26.27 -10.57 8.57
N ASP A 145 26.25 -9.34 9.07
CA ASP A 145 25.44 -8.98 10.23
C ASP A 145 24.35 -7.99 9.81
N PHE A 146 23.29 -7.86 10.61
CA PHE A 146 22.38 -6.73 10.44
C PHE A 146 23.15 -5.44 10.66
N TRP A 147 23.07 -4.50 9.73
CA TRP A 147 23.63 -3.17 9.91
C TRP A 147 22.50 -2.17 10.04
N ILE A 148 22.40 -1.56 11.22
CA ILE A 148 21.34 -0.63 11.59
C ILE A 148 21.94 0.75 11.77
N ILE A 149 21.42 1.73 11.04
CA ILE A 149 21.91 3.11 11.07
C ILE A 149 20.78 4.05 11.45
N LYS A 150 20.97 4.83 12.51
CA LYS A 150 20.09 5.94 12.86
C LYS A 150 20.62 7.23 12.26
N ILE A 151 19.74 7.94 11.57
CA ILE A 151 19.99 9.29 11.05
C ILE A 151 18.95 10.29 11.58
N ASP A 152 19.29 11.57 11.52
CA ASP A 152 18.34 12.67 11.75
C ASP A 152 17.51 12.98 10.48
N ALA A 153 16.59 13.94 10.58
CA ALA A 153 15.71 14.36 9.48
C ALA A 153 16.45 14.97 8.26
N ASN A 154 17.71 15.37 8.44
CA ASN A 154 18.57 15.97 7.41
C ASN A 154 19.57 14.95 6.83
N GLY A 155 19.51 13.69 7.24
CA GLY A 155 20.41 12.64 6.78
C GLY A 155 21.76 12.62 7.49
N ASN A 156 21.91 13.32 8.62
CA ASN A 156 23.14 13.24 9.41
C ASN A 156 23.13 11.94 10.23
N HIS A 157 24.27 11.23 10.21
CA HIS A 157 24.49 10.04 11.04
C HIS A 157 24.45 10.39 12.53
N LEU A 158 23.71 9.59 13.31
CA LEU A 158 23.63 9.69 14.76
C LEU A 158 24.36 8.53 15.44
N TRP A 159 24.07 7.29 15.01
CA TRP A 159 24.74 6.07 15.46
C TRP A 159 24.48 4.93 14.48
N ASP A 160 25.31 3.90 14.52
CA ASP A 160 25.08 2.63 13.84
C ASP A 160 25.48 1.43 14.72
N LYS A 161 24.92 0.26 14.40
CA LYS A 161 25.14 -1.02 15.09
C LYS A 161 25.21 -2.16 14.08
N PHE A 162 26.13 -3.09 14.34
CA PHE A 162 26.08 -4.43 13.78
C PHE A 162 25.43 -5.36 14.80
N ILE A 163 24.48 -6.17 14.38
CA ILE A 163 23.77 -7.13 15.23
C ILE A 163 23.66 -8.44 14.47
N GLY A 164 24.29 -9.49 14.99
CA GLY A 164 24.30 -10.78 14.32
C GLY A 164 25.04 -11.84 15.12
N SER A 165 25.41 -12.90 14.41
CA SER A 165 26.02 -14.11 14.91
C SER A 165 27.37 -14.34 14.24
N ASN A 166 28.01 -15.47 14.52
CA ASN A 166 29.24 -15.83 13.82
C ASN A 166 28.99 -16.41 12.40
N SER A 167 27.72 -16.49 11.99
CA SER A 167 27.25 -16.95 10.67
C SER A 167 26.49 -15.83 9.99
N ASN A 168 26.40 -15.82 8.65
CA ASN A 168 25.70 -14.76 7.92
C ASN A 168 24.26 -14.63 8.41
N ASP A 169 23.80 -13.42 8.74
CA ASP A 169 22.47 -13.10 9.19
C ASP A 169 21.83 -12.10 8.22
N ASN A 170 20.75 -12.55 7.57
CA ASN A 170 20.04 -11.74 6.57
C ASN A 170 18.97 -10.89 7.24
N PHE A 171 19.14 -9.57 7.25
CA PHE A 171 18.10 -8.64 7.66
C PHE A 171 16.98 -8.59 6.61
N SER A 172 15.72 -8.58 7.04
CA SER A 172 14.56 -8.45 6.14
C SER A 172 13.81 -7.13 6.33
N THR A 173 13.34 -6.83 7.54
CA THR A 173 12.53 -5.64 7.82
C THR A 173 12.60 -5.21 9.29
N MET A 174 12.00 -4.08 9.63
CA MET A 174 11.92 -3.56 10.99
C MET A 174 10.62 -2.80 11.25
N THR A 175 10.27 -2.62 12.53
CA THR A 175 9.19 -1.73 12.94
C THR A 175 9.52 -1.01 14.25
N ALA A 176 8.95 0.17 14.44
CA ALA A 176 9.04 0.89 15.71
C ALA A 176 8.12 0.25 16.76
N THR A 177 8.54 0.32 18.02
CA THR A 177 7.75 -0.17 19.15
C THR A 177 7.18 0.98 19.97
N ASN A 178 6.05 0.76 20.64
CA ASN A 178 5.34 1.79 21.42
C ASN A 178 6.17 2.38 22.57
N ASP A 179 7.16 1.63 23.08
CA ASP A 179 8.11 2.06 24.10
C ASP A 179 9.26 2.95 23.55
N GLY A 180 9.25 3.25 22.25
CA GLY A 180 10.26 4.07 21.57
C GLY A 180 11.50 3.31 21.08
N GLY A 181 11.57 2.00 21.27
CA GLY A 181 12.59 1.15 20.65
C GLY A 181 12.17 0.61 19.28
N PHE A 182 12.79 -0.50 18.88
CA PHE A 182 12.55 -1.12 17.56
C PHE A 182 12.58 -2.64 17.63
N LEU A 183 11.82 -3.28 16.73
CA LEU A 183 11.97 -4.69 16.41
C LEU A 183 12.64 -4.82 15.03
N LEU A 184 13.67 -5.66 14.98
CA LEU A 184 14.41 -6.03 13.78
C LEU A 184 14.07 -7.46 13.43
N PHE A 185 13.96 -7.75 12.15
CA PHE A 185 13.58 -9.06 11.65
C PHE A 185 14.55 -9.53 10.58
N GLY A 186 14.77 -10.84 10.55
CA GLY A 186 15.58 -11.48 9.54
C GLY A 186 15.62 -12.99 9.72
N THR A 187 16.69 -13.62 9.25
CA THR A 187 16.86 -15.08 9.29
C THR A 187 17.66 -15.51 10.52
N ASN A 188 17.24 -16.62 11.14
CA ASN A 188 17.92 -17.28 12.24
C ASN A 188 18.46 -18.65 11.80
N PHE A 189 19.78 -18.82 11.80
CA PHE A 189 20.41 -20.15 11.68
C PHE A 189 20.41 -20.93 13.00
N TYR A 190 20.40 -22.27 12.97
CA TYR A 190 20.28 -23.15 14.15
C TYR A 190 21.21 -22.84 15.36
N THR A 191 22.34 -22.14 15.21
CA THR A 191 23.31 -21.90 16.30
C THR A 191 23.23 -20.50 16.92
N ALA A 192 23.22 -20.43 18.25
CA ALA A 192 23.42 -19.18 19.00
C ALA A 192 24.91 -18.83 19.09
N SER A 193 25.27 -17.61 18.71
CA SER A 193 26.62 -17.05 18.78
C SER A 193 26.58 -15.53 18.57
N GLY A 194 27.67 -14.83 18.88
CA GLY A 194 27.70 -13.35 18.77
C GLY A 194 26.67 -12.68 19.67
N ASP A 195 25.90 -11.74 19.11
CA ASP A 195 24.79 -11.07 19.79
C ASP A 195 23.52 -11.93 19.84
N LYS A 196 23.40 -12.93 18.96
CA LYS A 196 22.24 -13.81 18.89
C LYS A 196 22.22 -14.82 20.03
N THR A 197 21.15 -14.78 20.83
CA THR A 197 20.94 -15.72 21.94
C THR A 197 19.80 -16.70 21.71
N ALA A 198 18.93 -16.42 20.73
CA ALA A 198 17.89 -17.34 20.30
C ALA A 198 18.45 -18.47 19.43
N ILE A 199 17.98 -19.69 19.71
CA ILE A 199 18.33 -20.92 18.98
C ILE A 199 17.12 -21.32 18.14
N GLY A 200 17.35 -21.52 16.84
CA GLY A 200 16.35 -22.02 15.89
C GLY A 200 15.96 -23.48 16.12
N THR A 201 14.88 -23.91 15.47
CA THR A 201 14.38 -25.30 15.49
C THR A 201 14.67 -26.07 14.19
N GLY A 202 15.22 -25.39 13.17
CA GLY A 202 15.44 -25.95 11.83
C GLY A 202 16.60 -25.31 11.07
N GLU A 203 16.40 -25.10 9.77
CA GLU A 203 17.38 -24.46 8.89
C GLU A 203 17.40 -22.94 9.13
N ASP A 204 16.48 -22.24 8.49
CA ASP A 204 16.26 -20.80 8.60
C ASP A 204 14.95 -20.58 9.37
N ASP A 205 14.99 -19.92 10.53
CA ASP A 205 13.79 -19.52 11.24
C ASP A 205 13.62 -17.99 11.19
N PHE A 206 12.45 -17.46 11.58
CA PHE A 206 12.32 -16.02 11.80
C PHE A 206 13.17 -15.62 13.01
N TRP A 207 14.10 -14.69 12.82
CA TRP A 207 14.79 -14.02 13.93
C TRP A 207 14.10 -12.70 14.24
N VAL A 208 13.70 -12.52 15.51
CA VAL A 208 13.11 -11.28 16.01
C VAL A 208 14.02 -10.69 17.06
N VAL A 209 14.52 -9.48 16.86
CA VAL A 209 15.43 -8.80 17.80
C VAL A 209 14.80 -7.51 18.27
N LYS A 210 14.63 -7.35 19.58
CA LYS A 210 14.26 -6.07 20.19
C LYS A 210 15.49 -5.28 20.56
N ILE A 211 15.52 -4.03 20.11
CA ILE A 211 16.50 -3.02 20.53
C ILE A 211 15.80 -1.84 21.22
N ASP A 212 16.55 -1.12 22.05
CA ASP A 212 16.13 0.16 22.60
C ASP A 212 16.32 1.31 21.58
N ALA A 213 15.94 2.53 21.97
CA ALA A 213 16.07 3.72 21.11
C ALA A 213 17.52 4.09 20.73
N TYR A 214 18.51 3.53 21.44
CA TYR A 214 19.94 3.77 21.26
C TYR A 214 20.65 2.60 20.53
N GLY A 215 19.89 1.61 20.08
CA GLY A 215 20.41 0.44 19.37
C GLY A 215 20.97 -0.65 20.27
N ASN A 216 20.74 -0.62 21.59
CA ASN A 216 21.17 -1.70 22.48
C ASN A 216 20.16 -2.84 22.42
N LYS A 217 20.64 -4.07 22.21
CA LYS A 217 19.81 -5.28 22.24
C LYS A 217 19.19 -5.48 23.63
N ILE A 218 17.87 -5.69 23.64
CA ILE A 218 17.09 -6.03 24.83
C ILE A 218 16.85 -7.54 24.90
N TRP A 219 16.32 -8.13 23.83
CA TRP A 219 16.06 -9.56 23.71
C TRP A 219 16.04 -9.99 22.24
N ASP A 220 16.18 -11.29 21.99
CA ASP A 220 15.93 -11.88 20.68
C ASP A 220 15.21 -13.23 20.80
N LYS A 221 14.46 -13.59 19.75
CA LYS A 221 13.65 -14.82 19.67
C LYS A 221 13.73 -15.44 18.28
N ALA A 222 13.61 -16.76 18.23
CA ALA A 222 13.54 -17.53 16.99
C ALA A 222 12.15 -18.17 16.89
N LEU A 223 11.52 -18.08 15.72
CA LEU A 223 10.21 -18.65 15.45
C LEU A 223 10.27 -19.40 14.11
N GLY A 224 10.06 -20.72 14.14
CA GLY A 224 9.94 -21.52 12.92
C GLY A 224 9.74 -23.01 13.23
N GLY A 225 9.91 -23.84 12.21
CA GLY A 225 9.78 -25.29 12.22
C GLY A 225 11.13 -25.96 12.04
N THR A 226 11.14 -27.14 11.42
CA THR A 226 12.38 -27.87 11.11
C THR A 226 12.94 -27.57 9.72
N GLY A 227 12.16 -26.95 8.84
CA GLY A 227 12.55 -26.48 7.50
C GLY A 227 12.99 -25.01 7.50
N SER A 228 12.85 -24.35 6.35
CA SER A 228 13.24 -22.94 6.14
C SER A 228 12.01 -22.02 6.12
N GLU A 229 12.06 -20.95 6.90
CA GLU A 229 11.11 -19.86 7.02
C GLU A 229 11.77 -18.53 6.65
N LYS A 230 11.11 -17.76 5.79
CA LYS A 230 11.58 -16.41 5.40
C LYS A 230 10.54 -15.36 5.71
N LEU A 231 10.91 -14.39 6.55
CA LEU A 231 10.06 -13.27 6.94
C LEU A 231 10.20 -12.14 5.92
N ASN A 232 9.08 -11.68 5.37
CA ASN A 232 9.04 -10.59 4.39
C ASN A 232 8.40 -9.31 4.95
N THR A 233 7.42 -9.43 5.85
CA THR A 233 6.62 -8.28 6.30
C THR A 233 6.24 -8.38 7.77
N VAL A 234 6.02 -7.21 8.38
CA VAL A 234 5.52 -7.07 9.75
C VAL A 234 4.58 -5.88 9.83
N ILE A 235 3.52 -5.99 10.63
CA ILE A 235 2.69 -4.85 11.01
C ILE A 235 2.51 -4.80 12.53
N ALA A 236 2.40 -3.58 13.07
CA ALA A 236 1.93 -3.39 14.43
C ALA A 236 0.42 -3.63 14.50
N ASP A 237 -0.03 -4.25 15.58
CA ASP A 237 -1.42 -4.54 15.82
C ASP A 237 -2.01 -3.59 16.87
N THR A 238 -3.33 -3.45 16.84
CA THR A 238 -4.12 -2.57 17.71
C THR A 238 -4.07 -2.94 19.19
N ASP A 239 -3.72 -4.19 19.51
CA ASP A 239 -3.50 -4.65 20.89
C ASP A 239 -2.08 -4.38 21.41
N GLY A 240 -1.24 -3.72 20.61
CA GLY A 240 0.16 -3.43 20.93
C GLY A 240 1.13 -4.58 20.63
N GLY A 241 0.62 -5.71 20.12
CA GLY A 241 1.43 -6.79 19.56
C GLY A 241 1.80 -6.54 18.10
N TYR A 242 2.26 -7.60 17.43
CA TYR A 242 2.70 -7.54 16.03
C TYR A 242 2.23 -8.79 15.28
N LEU A 243 1.96 -8.62 13.98
CA LEU A 243 1.71 -9.71 13.06
C LEU A 243 2.87 -9.80 12.06
N LEU A 244 3.60 -10.90 12.12
CA LEU A 244 4.71 -11.22 11.21
C LEU A 244 4.17 -12.06 10.05
N GLY A 245 4.77 -11.90 8.88
CA GLY A 245 4.38 -12.61 7.67
C GLY A 245 5.54 -12.93 6.76
N GLY A 246 5.46 -14.10 6.14
CA GLY A 246 6.40 -14.58 5.14
C GLY A 246 5.96 -15.95 4.64
N TYR A 247 6.92 -16.82 4.34
CA TYR A 247 6.62 -18.17 3.88
C TYR A 247 7.48 -19.22 4.58
N SER A 248 7.02 -20.46 4.56
CA SER A 248 7.63 -21.60 5.24
C SER A 248 7.65 -22.83 4.34
N HIS A 249 8.67 -23.68 4.50
CA HIS A 249 8.76 -25.01 3.88
C HIS A 249 8.54 -26.13 4.92
N SER A 250 8.10 -25.78 6.13
CA SER A 250 8.06 -26.70 7.27
C SER A 250 6.72 -27.39 7.45
N ASP A 251 6.79 -28.67 7.84
CA ASP A 251 5.70 -29.35 8.53
C ASP A 251 5.44 -28.74 9.92
N SER A 252 4.34 -29.16 10.56
CA SER A 252 4.03 -28.78 11.95
C SER A 252 5.11 -29.28 12.91
N SER A 253 5.97 -28.36 13.36
CA SER A 253 7.16 -28.66 14.17
C SER A 253 7.66 -27.38 14.85
N GLY A 254 8.47 -27.53 15.90
CA GLY A 254 9.05 -26.37 16.60
C GLY A 254 8.01 -25.38 17.12
N GLN A 255 8.10 -24.13 16.68
CA GLN A 255 7.14 -23.06 16.93
C GLN A 255 6.08 -22.91 15.83
N LYS A 256 6.07 -23.74 14.79
CA LYS A 256 5.04 -23.77 13.75
C LYS A 256 3.95 -24.80 14.08
N SER A 257 2.70 -24.39 14.07
CA SER A 257 1.56 -25.21 14.54
C SER A 257 0.82 -25.99 13.45
N GLU A 258 1.01 -25.62 12.18
CA GLU A 258 0.32 -26.20 11.03
C GLU A 258 1.36 -26.65 10.00
N ALA A 259 1.09 -27.69 9.21
CA ALA A 259 1.99 -28.09 8.13
C ALA A 259 1.76 -27.23 6.87
N CYS A 260 2.76 -27.15 6.00
CA CYS A 260 2.54 -26.65 4.65
C CYS A 260 1.66 -27.63 3.84
N ARG A 261 0.93 -27.11 2.86
CA ARG A 261 0.06 -27.86 1.94
C ARG A 261 0.77 -28.19 0.64
N GLY A 262 1.82 -27.43 0.32
CA GLY A 262 2.67 -27.58 -0.86
C GLY A 262 4.14 -27.40 -0.54
N ASN A 263 4.90 -26.88 -1.50
CA ASN A 263 6.34 -26.70 -1.39
C ASN A 263 6.72 -25.61 -0.39
N SER A 264 6.00 -24.49 -0.45
CA SER A 264 6.07 -23.42 0.52
C SER A 264 4.74 -22.70 0.60
N ASP A 265 4.36 -22.32 1.81
CA ASP A 265 3.07 -21.71 2.10
C ASP A 265 3.27 -20.39 2.85
N TYR A 266 2.26 -19.52 2.79
CA TYR A 266 2.21 -18.33 3.64
C TYR A 266 2.26 -18.79 5.10
N TRP A 267 3.13 -18.16 5.89
CA TRP A 267 3.15 -18.36 7.33
C TRP A 267 3.05 -17.00 8.01
N ILE A 268 2.03 -16.85 8.84
CA ILE A 268 1.81 -15.67 9.66
C ILE A 268 1.87 -16.04 11.14
N VAL A 269 2.46 -15.15 11.94
CA VAL A 269 2.66 -15.38 13.37
C VAL A 269 2.26 -14.12 14.11
N LYS A 270 1.33 -14.22 15.06
CA LYS A 270 1.01 -13.12 15.97
C LYS A 270 1.84 -13.24 17.23
N ILE A 271 2.50 -12.16 17.61
CA ILE A 271 3.26 -12.04 18.86
C ILE A 271 2.72 -10.90 19.73
N ASP A 272 2.91 -11.01 21.04
CA ASP A 272 2.67 -9.89 21.97
C ASP A 272 3.81 -8.85 21.94
N ALA A 273 3.68 -7.79 22.74
CA ALA A 273 4.66 -6.70 22.82
C ALA A 273 6.04 -7.17 23.32
N GLU A 274 6.06 -8.22 24.14
CA GLU A 274 7.25 -8.88 24.66
C GLU A 274 7.82 -9.94 23.69
N GLY A 275 7.20 -10.11 22.53
CA GLY A 275 7.59 -11.04 21.46
C GLY A 275 7.20 -12.50 21.69
N ASN A 276 6.31 -12.81 22.65
CA ASN A 276 5.83 -14.17 22.85
C ASN A 276 4.81 -14.51 21.78
N LYS A 277 4.91 -15.72 21.22
CA LYS A 277 3.95 -16.22 20.24
C LYS A 277 2.56 -16.38 20.87
N ILE A 278 1.57 -15.75 20.26
CA ILE A 278 0.15 -15.90 20.63
C ILE A 278 -0.48 -17.01 19.79
N TRP A 279 -0.37 -16.91 18.46
CA TRP A 279 -0.84 -17.93 17.52
C TRP A 279 -0.05 -17.82 16.21
N ASP A 280 -0.12 -18.88 15.40
CA ASP A 280 0.39 -18.88 14.03
C ASP A 280 -0.58 -19.59 13.09
N LYS A 281 -0.53 -19.23 11.79
CA LYS A 281 -1.38 -19.78 10.74
C LYS A 281 -0.59 -20.00 9.46
N THR A 282 -0.92 -21.09 8.77
CA THR A 282 -0.35 -21.43 7.46
C THR A 282 -1.45 -21.39 6.40
N PHE A 283 -1.19 -20.78 5.25
CA PHE A 283 -2.10 -20.78 4.11
C PHE A 283 -1.34 -21.09 2.82
N GLY A 284 -1.83 -22.05 2.05
CA GLY A 284 -1.25 -22.39 0.75
C GLY A 284 -2.09 -23.38 -0.02
N GLY A 285 -1.60 -23.77 -1.19
CA GLY A 285 -2.10 -24.86 -2.02
C GLY A 285 -1.01 -25.90 -2.24
N SER A 286 -1.07 -26.60 -3.38
CA SER A 286 -0.15 -27.68 -3.72
C SER A 286 1.19 -27.22 -4.32
N GLY A 287 1.31 -25.93 -4.65
CA GLY A 287 2.47 -25.32 -5.28
C GLY A 287 3.33 -24.52 -4.30
N GLU A 288 3.97 -23.46 -4.81
CA GLU A 288 4.70 -22.46 -4.01
C GLU A 288 3.81 -21.22 -3.82
N ASP A 289 3.67 -20.78 -2.57
CA ASP A 289 2.91 -19.62 -2.16
C ASP A 289 3.77 -18.75 -1.23
N GLY A 290 4.16 -17.56 -1.69
CA GLY A 290 4.98 -16.60 -0.94
C GLY A 290 4.22 -15.34 -0.51
N LEU A 291 4.20 -15.02 0.80
CA LEU A 291 3.55 -13.82 1.34
C LEU A 291 4.51 -12.62 1.30
N ASN A 292 4.08 -11.49 0.75
CA ASN A 292 4.91 -10.28 0.65
C ASN A 292 4.38 -9.09 1.46
N SER A 293 3.06 -8.97 1.64
CA SER A 293 2.42 -7.81 2.26
C SER A 293 1.32 -8.23 3.22
N ILE A 294 1.25 -7.55 4.37
CA ILE A 294 0.12 -7.62 5.30
C ILE A 294 -0.37 -6.19 5.55
N ILE A 295 -1.68 -5.99 5.59
CA ILE A 295 -2.29 -4.74 6.08
C ILE A 295 -3.39 -5.00 7.10
N CYS A 296 -3.53 -4.10 8.07
CA CYS A 296 -4.73 -3.99 8.88
C CYS A 296 -5.87 -3.39 8.04
N THR A 297 -7.07 -3.91 8.23
CA THR A 297 -8.28 -3.36 7.63
C THR A 297 -9.10 -2.60 8.67
N ALA A 298 -9.89 -1.62 8.25
CA ALA A 298 -10.64 -0.73 9.14
C ALA A 298 -11.62 -1.46 10.08
N ASP A 299 -12.02 -2.68 9.74
CA ASP A 299 -12.85 -3.57 10.55
C ASP A 299 -12.06 -4.44 11.56
N GLY A 300 -10.78 -4.11 11.83
CA GLY A 300 -9.93 -4.80 12.81
C GLY A 300 -9.51 -6.20 12.36
N LYS A 301 -9.38 -6.41 11.05
CA LYS A 301 -9.00 -7.68 10.42
C LYS A 301 -7.69 -7.51 9.65
N TYR A 302 -7.21 -8.58 9.01
CA TYR A 302 -6.00 -8.53 8.20
C TYR A 302 -6.26 -8.94 6.76
N LEU A 303 -5.54 -8.30 5.86
CA LEU A 303 -5.41 -8.71 4.47
C LEU A 303 -3.96 -9.15 4.23
N LEU A 304 -3.80 -10.38 3.73
CA LEU A 304 -2.53 -11.01 3.40
C LEU A 304 -2.42 -11.04 1.88
N GLY A 305 -1.25 -10.72 1.32
CA GLY A 305 -1.07 -10.65 -0.13
C GLY A 305 0.35 -10.98 -0.55
N GLY A 306 0.46 -11.78 -1.60
CA GLY A 306 1.72 -12.18 -2.20
C GLY A 306 1.47 -12.91 -3.51
N TYR A 307 2.28 -13.91 -3.81
CA TYR A 307 2.17 -14.68 -5.05
C TYR A 307 1.83 -16.16 -4.78
N SER A 308 1.35 -16.86 -5.81
CA SER A 308 0.91 -18.26 -5.72
C SER A 308 1.04 -18.97 -7.06
N ALA A 309 1.77 -20.09 -7.09
CA ALA A 309 1.84 -21.03 -8.21
C ALA A 309 0.88 -22.22 -8.05
N SER A 310 0.06 -22.20 -6.99
CA SER A 310 -0.84 -23.29 -6.65
C SER A 310 -2.08 -23.32 -7.54
N GLU A 311 -2.47 -24.51 -7.99
CA GLU A 311 -3.83 -24.79 -8.49
C GLU A 311 -4.88 -24.64 -7.37
N ILE A 312 -6.17 -24.83 -7.69
CA ILE A 312 -7.22 -24.89 -6.65
C ILE A 312 -7.00 -26.12 -5.76
N SER A 313 -6.39 -25.89 -4.60
CA SER A 313 -6.08 -26.91 -3.60
C SER A 313 -5.76 -26.26 -2.25
N GLY A 314 -5.82 -27.05 -1.18
CA GLY A 314 -5.54 -26.57 0.17
C GLY A 314 -6.49 -25.44 0.58
N ASP A 315 -5.92 -24.26 0.82
CA ASP A 315 -6.66 -23.05 1.14
C ASP A 315 -7.01 -22.17 -0.05
N LYS A 316 -6.36 -22.36 -1.20
CA LYS A 316 -6.59 -21.54 -2.38
C LYS A 316 -7.88 -21.98 -3.09
N THR A 317 -8.75 -21.00 -3.38
CA THR A 317 -9.99 -21.23 -4.14
C THR A 317 -9.99 -20.59 -5.52
N GLY A 318 -9.04 -19.68 -5.79
CA GLY A 318 -8.87 -19.04 -7.09
C GLY A 318 -8.20 -19.94 -8.13
N VAL A 319 -8.60 -19.80 -9.39
CA VAL A 319 -7.99 -20.50 -10.54
C VAL A 319 -6.58 -19.97 -10.75
N ALA A 320 -5.61 -20.88 -10.92
CA ALA A 320 -4.25 -20.55 -11.30
C ALA A 320 -4.17 -20.13 -12.78
N ARG A 321 -3.37 -19.11 -13.08
CA ARG A 321 -3.05 -18.65 -14.42
C ARG A 321 -1.54 -18.40 -14.48
N GLY A 322 -0.92 -18.84 -15.57
CA GLY A 322 0.52 -18.66 -15.75
C GLY A 322 1.34 -19.41 -14.69
N SER A 323 2.46 -18.81 -14.27
CA SER A 323 3.41 -19.42 -13.34
C SER A 323 3.21 -18.97 -11.89
N TYR A 324 2.88 -17.69 -11.68
CA TYR A 324 2.43 -17.18 -10.40
C TYR A 324 1.37 -16.11 -10.61
N ASP A 325 0.34 -16.13 -9.77
CA ASP A 325 -0.67 -15.09 -9.68
C ASP A 325 -0.53 -14.31 -8.37
N PHE A 326 -1.05 -13.08 -8.34
CA PHE A 326 -1.35 -12.42 -7.07
C PHE A 326 -2.35 -13.29 -6.30
N TRP A 327 -2.06 -13.58 -5.03
CA TRP A 327 -2.99 -14.26 -4.14
C TRP A 327 -3.21 -13.41 -2.89
N VAL A 328 -4.48 -13.13 -2.61
CA VAL A 328 -4.91 -12.23 -1.54
C VAL A 328 -5.91 -12.97 -0.65
N ILE A 329 -5.67 -12.95 0.66
CA ILE A 329 -6.48 -13.64 1.66
C ILE A 329 -6.92 -12.62 2.72
N LYS A 330 -8.21 -12.55 2.99
CA LYS A 330 -8.72 -11.84 4.16
C LYS A 330 -8.94 -12.83 5.30
N VAL A 331 -8.38 -12.51 6.47
CA VAL A 331 -8.52 -13.31 7.70
C VAL A 331 -9.13 -12.46 8.81
N ASP A 332 -9.81 -13.08 9.77
CA ASP A 332 -10.28 -12.38 10.97
C ASP A 332 -9.11 -12.08 11.95
N ALA A 333 -9.43 -11.40 13.07
CA ALA A 333 -8.44 -11.04 14.09
C ALA A 333 -7.75 -12.24 14.76
N LEU A 334 -8.33 -13.45 14.64
CA LEU A 334 -7.79 -14.70 15.16
C LEU A 334 -7.06 -15.51 14.07
N GLY A 335 -6.93 -14.96 12.87
CA GLY A 335 -6.29 -15.61 11.73
C GLY A 335 -7.16 -16.65 11.04
N ASN A 336 -8.48 -16.67 11.22
CA ASN A 336 -9.34 -17.58 10.44
C ASN A 336 -9.63 -16.98 9.07
N LYS A 337 -9.48 -17.78 8.00
CA LYS A 337 -9.79 -17.35 6.63
C LYS A 337 -11.27 -16.97 6.46
N ILE A 338 -11.50 -15.79 5.89
CA ILE A 338 -12.83 -15.30 5.52
C ILE A 338 -13.06 -15.51 4.02
N TRP A 339 -12.12 -15.06 3.20
CA TRP A 339 -12.13 -15.24 1.75
C TRP A 339 -10.72 -15.19 1.17
N ASP A 340 -10.53 -15.73 -0.03
CA ASP A 340 -9.34 -15.53 -0.84
C ASP A 340 -9.70 -15.15 -2.30
N LYS A 341 -8.77 -14.47 -2.98
CA LYS A 341 -8.88 -14.01 -4.37
C LYS A 341 -7.55 -14.19 -5.07
N SER A 342 -7.59 -14.58 -6.34
CA SER A 342 -6.39 -14.67 -7.18
C SER A 342 -6.55 -13.77 -8.41
N PHE A 343 -5.49 -13.04 -8.76
CA PHE A 343 -5.44 -12.16 -9.92
C PHE A 343 -4.15 -12.37 -10.70
N GLY A 344 -4.26 -12.62 -11.99
CA GLY A 344 -3.10 -12.72 -12.89
C GLY A 344 -3.52 -13.12 -14.29
N GLY A 345 -2.55 -13.45 -15.13
CA GLY A 345 -2.77 -13.99 -16.47
C GLY A 345 -1.76 -15.07 -16.83
N ASP A 346 -1.38 -15.17 -18.09
CA ASP A 346 -0.76 -16.38 -18.63
C ASP A 346 0.76 -16.45 -18.34
N ASN A 347 1.29 -15.53 -17.52
CA ASN A 347 2.71 -15.43 -17.17
C ASN A 347 2.89 -15.12 -15.67
N LEU A 348 4.06 -14.63 -15.27
CA LEU A 348 4.42 -14.30 -13.90
C LEU A 348 3.78 -12.97 -13.45
N ASP A 349 3.02 -13.01 -12.35
CA ASP A 349 2.44 -11.86 -11.67
C ASP A 349 2.77 -11.91 -10.17
N MET A 350 3.62 -10.99 -9.69
CA MET A 350 4.09 -10.94 -8.29
C MET A 350 3.54 -9.73 -7.54
N LEU A 351 2.72 -9.96 -6.51
CA LEU A 351 2.21 -8.89 -5.63
C LEU A 351 3.31 -8.45 -4.67
N ASN A 352 3.57 -7.15 -4.57
CA ASN A 352 4.59 -6.60 -3.68
C ASN A 352 3.99 -5.75 -2.54
N SER A 353 2.91 -5.00 -2.80
CA SER A 353 2.35 -4.06 -1.82
C SER A 353 0.81 -4.02 -1.89
N MET A 354 0.18 -3.74 -0.76
CA MET A 354 -1.25 -3.48 -0.65
C MET A 354 -1.52 -2.30 0.25
N LEU A 355 -2.59 -1.57 -0.01
CA LEU A 355 -3.08 -0.47 0.83
C LEU A 355 -4.60 -0.55 1.00
N PRO A 356 -5.15 -0.27 2.19
CA PRO A 356 -6.57 0.02 2.33
C PRO A 356 -6.90 1.33 1.60
N MET A 357 -8.15 1.47 1.17
CA MET A 357 -8.65 2.70 0.56
C MET A 357 -9.80 3.29 1.39
N ASP A 358 -10.01 4.60 1.30
CA ASP A 358 -11.07 5.33 2.01
C ASP A 358 -12.48 4.80 1.72
N ASP A 359 -12.71 4.23 0.54
CA ASP A 359 -14.00 3.63 0.15
C ASP A 359 -14.22 2.22 0.71
N GLY A 360 -13.27 1.73 1.52
CA GLY A 360 -13.27 0.39 2.12
C GLY A 360 -12.71 -0.70 1.21
N GLY A 361 -12.37 -0.38 -0.04
CA GLY A 361 -11.67 -1.27 -0.96
C GLY A 361 -10.17 -1.35 -0.68
N TYR A 362 -9.45 -1.98 -1.62
CA TYR A 362 -8.00 -2.15 -1.53
C TYR A 362 -7.33 -1.79 -2.85
N LEU A 363 -6.18 -1.10 -2.75
CA LEU A 363 -5.24 -0.96 -3.84
C LEU A 363 -4.16 -2.02 -3.68
N ILE A 364 -4.04 -2.90 -4.67
CA ILE A 364 -3.07 -3.99 -4.73
C ILE A 364 -2.09 -3.67 -5.85
N GLY A 365 -0.80 -3.83 -5.60
CA GLY A 365 0.25 -3.48 -6.55
C GLY A 365 1.35 -4.52 -6.57
N GLY A 366 1.89 -4.75 -7.76
CA GLY A 366 3.00 -5.66 -7.97
C GLY A 366 3.65 -5.49 -9.33
N THR A 367 4.46 -6.46 -9.72
CA THR A 367 5.14 -6.52 -11.02
C THR A 367 4.51 -7.61 -11.88
N SER A 368 4.15 -7.28 -13.11
CA SER A 368 3.48 -8.20 -14.04
C SER A 368 4.29 -8.39 -15.31
N PHE A 369 4.57 -9.65 -15.66
CA PHE A 369 5.17 -10.08 -16.94
C PHE A 369 4.09 -10.54 -17.93
N THR A 370 2.84 -10.47 -17.52
CA THR A 370 1.67 -10.84 -18.30
C THR A 370 1.32 -9.71 -19.26
N SER A 371 0.87 -10.04 -20.47
CA SER A 371 0.30 -9.06 -21.41
C SER A 371 -1.19 -8.84 -21.11
N ILE A 372 -2.06 -8.77 -22.12
CA ILE A 372 -3.51 -8.85 -21.91
C ILE A 372 -3.94 -10.32 -21.88
N SER A 373 -4.14 -10.87 -20.68
CA SER A 373 -4.82 -12.15 -20.48
C SER A 373 -5.35 -12.28 -19.04
N GLY A 374 -6.22 -13.26 -18.82
CA GLY A 374 -6.81 -13.52 -17.50
C GLY A 374 -7.50 -12.29 -16.91
N ASP A 375 -6.96 -11.80 -15.80
CA ASP A 375 -7.46 -10.63 -15.10
C ASP A 375 -6.87 -9.30 -15.58
N LYS A 376 -5.79 -9.30 -16.34
CA LYS A 376 -5.11 -8.08 -16.76
C LYS A 376 -5.72 -7.51 -18.05
N THR A 377 -6.04 -6.21 -18.05
CA THR A 377 -6.78 -5.57 -19.14
C THR A 377 -5.94 -4.64 -20.03
N GLU A 378 -4.68 -4.39 -19.66
CA GLU A 378 -3.77 -3.50 -20.39
C GLU A 378 -2.49 -4.24 -20.80
N TYR A 379 -1.92 -3.87 -21.95
CA TYR A 379 -0.61 -4.34 -22.37
C TYR A 379 0.47 -3.82 -21.42
N ASN A 380 1.54 -4.61 -21.22
CA ASN A 380 2.80 -4.04 -20.77
C ASN A 380 3.36 -3.13 -21.86
N ARG A 381 4.03 -2.07 -21.44
CA ARG A 381 4.76 -1.13 -22.29
C ARG A 381 6.16 -1.67 -22.59
N GLY A 382 6.67 -2.53 -21.72
CA GLY A 382 7.92 -3.27 -21.90
C GLY A 382 7.78 -4.76 -21.56
N TYR A 383 8.84 -5.34 -21.00
CA TYR A 383 8.91 -6.76 -20.62
C TYR A 383 8.08 -7.04 -19.37
N CYS A 384 8.21 -6.20 -18.34
CA CYS A 384 7.36 -6.21 -17.17
C CYS A 384 7.20 -4.80 -16.61
N ASP A 385 6.01 -4.54 -16.09
CA ASP A 385 5.56 -3.22 -15.65
C ASP A 385 4.94 -3.33 -14.25
N PHE A 386 4.72 -2.19 -13.61
CA PHE A 386 3.84 -2.14 -12.45
C PHE A 386 2.42 -2.52 -12.87
N TRP A 387 1.78 -3.39 -12.10
CA TRP A 387 0.37 -3.71 -12.26
C TRP A 387 -0.39 -3.40 -10.97
N LEU A 388 -1.38 -2.52 -11.10
CA LEU A 388 -2.21 -2.04 -10.01
C LEU A 388 -3.63 -2.56 -10.19
N ILE A 389 -4.23 -3.04 -9.12
CA ILE A 389 -5.60 -3.53 -9.07
C ILE A 389 -6.31 -2.81 -7.94
N LYS A 390 -7.43 -2.16 -8.26
CA LYS A 390 -8.41 -1.73 -7.25
C LYS A 390 -9.44 -2.82 -7.05
N THR A 391 -9.74 -3.13 -5.80
CA THR A 391 -10.83 -4.03 -5.42
C THR A 391 -11.87 -3.33 -4.55
N ASP A 392 -13.07 -3.92 -4.45
CA ASP A 392 -14.05 -3.55 -3.44
C ASP A 392 -13.71 -4.17 -2.06
N ALA A 393 -14.49 -3.85 -1.03
CA ALA A 393 -14.26 -4.32 0.34
C ALA A 393 -14.33 -5.85 0.54
N VAL A 394 -14.87 -6.59 -0.44
CA VAL A 394 -14.94 -8.06 -0.44
C VAL A 394 -13.97 -8.69 -1.46
N GLY A 395 -13.05 -7.89 -2.00
CA GLY A 395 -11.97 -8.34 -2.87
C GLY A 395 -12.37 -8.57 -4.33
N ASN A 396 -13.52 -8.07 -4.80
CA ASN A 396 -13.81 -8.14 -6.24
C ASN A 396 -13.08 -7.02 -6.97
N LYS A 397 -12.44 -7.34 -8.10
CA LYS A 397 -11.76 -6.37 -8.96
C LYS A 397 -12.74 -5.32 -9.48
N VAL A 398 -12.42 -4.05 -9.26
CA VAL A 398 -13.13 -2.88 -9.77
C VAL A 398 -12.47 -2.39 -11.06
N TRP A 399 -11.15 -2.25 -11.04
CA TRP A 399 -10.34 -1.94 -12.21
C TRP A 399 -8.91 -2.44 -12.01
N ASP A 400 -8.19 -2.59 -13.11
CA ASP A 400 -6.74 -2.77 -13.13
C ASP A 400 -6.09 -1.80 -14.13
N LYS A 401 -4.83 -1.47 -13.86
CA LYS A 401 -4.04 -0.51 -14.63
C LYS A 401 -2.57 -0.88 -14.61
N THR A 402 -1.87 -0.57 -15.68
CA THR A 402 -0.43 -0.83 -15.81
C THR A 402 0.34 0.47 -15.92
N LEU A 403 1.53 0.51 -15.31
CA LEU A 403 2.47 1.63 -15.40
C LEU A 403 3.88 1.13 -15.73
N GLY A 404 4.49 1.66 -16.79
CA GLY A 404 5.86 1.27 -17.18
C GLY A 404 6.43 2.03 -18.38
N GLY A 405 7.63 1.65 -18.78
CA GLY A 405 8.37 2.12 -19.96
C GLY A 405 8.60 0.99 -20.96
N ASN A 406 9.57 1.15 -21.86
CA ASN A 406 9.87 0.19 -22.93
C ASN A 406 10.65 -1.06 -22.49
N HIS A 407 11.06 -1.16 -21.22
CA HIS A 407 11.84 -2.26 -20.67
C HIS A 407 11.23 -2.84 -19.38
N ILE A 408 11.93 -2.78 -18.24
CA ILE A 408 11.61 -3.49 -17.00
C ILE A 408 11.37 -2.46 -15.91
N GLU A 409 10.19 -2.51 -15.29
CA GLU A 409 9.85 -1.79 -14.08
C GLU A 409 9.39 -2.78 -12.99
N THR A 410 10.05 -2.74 -11.83
CA THR A 410 9.71 -3.60 -10.69
C THR A 410 9.16 -2.76 -9.55
N LEU A 411 7.90 -3.00 -9.14
CA LEU A 411 7.28 -2.28 -8.04
C LEU A 411 7.84 -2.77 -6.70
N VAL A 412 8.27 -1.85 -5.85
CA VAL A 412 8.79 -2.15 -4.51
C VAL A 412 7.77 -1.81 -3.43
N SER A 413 7.18 -0.61 -3.49
CA SER A 413 6.28 -0.12 -2.44
C SER A 413 5.22 0.83 -2.98
N MET A 414 4.09 0.88 -2.28
CA MET A 414 3.05 1.90 -2.43
C MET A 414 2.82 2.59 -1.09
N LEU A 415 2.66 3.90 -1.10
CA LEU A 415 2.32 4.70 0.09
C LEU A 415 1.07 5.54 -0.19
N GLU A 416 0.12 5.51 0.75
CA GLU A 416 -0.97 6.48 0.78
C GLU A 416 -0.47 7.80 1.35
N ILE A 417 -0.75 8.90 0.64
CA ILE A 417 -0.27 10.25 0.99
C ILE A 417 -1.43 11.25 1.12
N GLY A 418 -2.65 10.73 1.27
CA GLY A 418 -3.88 11.46 1.56
C GLY A 418 -4.57 12.09 0.33
N ASN A 419 -5.86 12.41 0.49
CA ASN A 419 -6.71 12.99 -0.57
C ASN A 419 -6.74 12.16 -1.86
N GLY A 420 -6.73 10.83 -1.73
CA GLY A 420 -6.70 9.89 -2.86
C GLY A 420 -5.36 9.86 -3.62
N ASN A 421 -4.31 10.52 -3.11
CA ASN A 421 -2.98 10.48 -3.69
C ASN A 421 -2.18 9.30 -3.13
N TYR A 422 -1.41 8.69 -4.01
CA TYR A 422 -0.54 7.56 -3.70
C TYR A 422 0.82 7.78 -4.35
N LEU A 423 1.88 7.36 -3.68
CA LEU A 423 3.21 7.24 -4.26
C LEU A 423 3.49 5.77 -4.53
N LEU A 424 3.88 5.46 -5.76
CA LEU A 424 4.37 4.16 -6.18
C LEU A 424 5.86 4.29 -6.39
N THR A 425 6.64 3.37 -5.84
CA THR A 425 8.09 3.41 -5.97
C THR A 425 8.63 2.04 -6.32
N GLY A 426 9.61 1.99 -7.20
CA GLY A 426 10.26 0.78 -7.67
C GLY A 426 11.60 1.07 -8.34
N THR A 427 12.06 0.13 -9.15
CA THR A 427 13.21 0.32 -10.03
C THR A 427 12.79 0.29 -11.49
N SER A 428 13.60 0.88 -12.36
CA SER A 428 13.37 0.91 -13.80
C SER A 428 14.68 0.90 -14.57
N VAL A 429 14.66 0.27 -15.75
CA VAL A 429 15.77 0.26 -16.72
C VAL A 429 15.37 0.92 -18.06
N SER A 430 14.23 1.60 -18.09
CA SER A 430 13.60 2.08 -19.33
C SER A 430 14.00 3.50 -19.71
N ASP A 431 13.93 3.79 -21.01
CA ASP A 431 14.02 5.15 -21.54
C ASP A 431 12.74 5.96 -21.23
N ASP A 432 12.69 7.22 -21.65
CA ASP A 432 11.50 8.09 -21.61
C ASP A 432 10.42 7.63 -22.59
N SER A 433 9.70 6.60 -22.18
CA SER A 433 8.74 5.89 -23.02
C SER A 433 7.56 5.38 -22.18
N GLY A 434 6.45 5.04 -22.85
CA GLY A 434 5.25 4.57 -22.16
C GLY A 434 4.70 5.64 -21.21
N ASP A 435 4.65 5.32 -19.92
CA ASP A 435 4.31 6.30 -18.87
C ASP A 435 5.53 6.91 -18.20
N LYS A 436 6.77 6.51 -18.51
CA LYS A 436 7.96 7.24 -18.01
C LYS A 436 8.15 8.52 -18.80
N THR A 437 8.45 9.61 -18.09
CA THR A 437 8.74 10.91 -18.70
C THR A 437 10.21 11.31 -18.63
N VAL A 438 11.00 10.54 -17.89
CA VAL A 438 12.44 10.73 -17.72
C VAL A 438 13.11 9.36 -17.96
N PRO A 439 14.19 9.29 -18.76
CA PRO A 439 14.88 8.03 -19.00
C PRO A 439 15.71 7.64 -17.78
N THR A 440 15.85 6.34 -17.56
CA THR A 440 16.85 5.78 -16.67
C THR A 440 18.23 6.22 -17.13
N ARG A 441 19.05 6.62 -16.16
CA ARG A 441 20.42 7.05 -16.39
C ARG A 441 21.32 5.93 -15.89
N GLY A 442 22.27 5.48 -16.72
CA GLY A 442 23.10 4.33 -16.35
C GLY A 442 22.41 3.02 -16.70
N VAL A 443 22.14 2.14 -15.72
CA VAL A 443 21.61 0.79 -15.99
C VAL A 443 20.24 0.57 -15.34
N GLU A 444 20.08 0.92 -14.07
CA GLU A 444 18.83 0.74 -13.34
C GLU A 444 18.73 1.81 -12.26
N ASP A 445 17.64 2.56 -12.25
CA ASP A 445 17.43 3.69 -11.34
C ASP A 445 16.17 3.51 -10.50
N TYR A 446 16.03 4.31 -9.44
CA TYR A 446 14.78 4.38 -8.70
C TYR A 446 13.74 5.07 -9.59
N TRP A 447 12.54 4.51 -9.64
CA TRP A 447 11.41 5.15 -10.29
C TRP A 447 10.30 5.44 -9.27
N ALA A 448 9.96 6.71 -9.14
CA ALA A 448 8.92 7.19 -8.24
C ALA A 448 7.78 7.81 -9.06
N VAL A 449 6.55 7.36 -8.84
CA VAL A 449 5.36 7.80 -9.56
C VAL A 449 4.30 8.23 -8.56
N LYS A 450 3.88 9.49 -8.63
CA LYS A 450 2.73 9.97 -7.85
C LYS A 450 1.47 9.88 -8.69
N ILE A 451 0.47 9.19 -8.17
CA ILE A 451 -0.85 9.05 -8.78
C ILE A 451 -1.93 9.63 -7.86
N ASN A 452 -3.06 10.01 -8.45
CA ASN A 452 -4.30 10.25 -7.73
C ASN A 452 -5.31 9.19 -8.19
N THR A 453 -5.68 8.27 -7.30
CA THR A 453 -6.86 7.45 -7.56
C THR A 453 -8.05 8.35 -7.32
N CYS A 454 -8.84 8.53 -8.37
CA CYS A 454 -9.94 9.47 -8.34
C CYS A 454 -11.06 8.82 -7.57
N GLN A 455 -10.94 8.88 -6.25
CA GLN A 455 -12.06 8.60 -5.37
C GLN A 455 -13.16 9.58 -5.78
N PRO A 456 -14.44 9.16 -5.82
CA PRO A 456 -15.51 10.14 -5.77
C PRO A 456 -15.32 10.90 -4.46
N SER A 457 -14.59 12.01 -4.52
CA SER A 457 -14.41 12.89 -3.39
C SER A 457 -15.80 13.31 -3.03
N ASN A 458 -16.24 12.92 -1.84
CA ASN A 458 -17.48 13.40 -1.29
C ASN A 458 -17.41 14.89 -0.93
N THR A 459 -16.27 15.55 -1.16
CA THR A 459 -15.97 16.94 -0.82
C THR A 459 -16.03 17.84 -2.05
N PHE A 460 -16.98 18.77 -2.10
CA PHE A 460 -17.37 19.43 -3.35
C PHE A 460 -17.52 20.95 -3.24
N CYS A 461 -17.11 21.71 -4.26
CA CYS A 461 -17.20 23.19 -4.25
C CYS A 461 -18.68 23.65 -4.17
N GLU A 462 -19.02 24.49 -3.19
CA GLU A 462 -20.39 24.97 -2.96
C GLU A 462 -20.94 25.73 -4.18
N GLY A 463 -22.09 25.25 -4.69
CA GLY A 463 -22.79 25.80 -5.85
C GLY A 463 -22.53 25.13 -7.20
N LYS A 464 -21.71 24.06 -7.27
CA LYS A 464 -21.67 23.17 -8.45
C LYS A 464 -22.78 22.10 -8.36
N ILE A 465 -23.25 21.62 -9.50
CA ILE A 465 -24.28 20.56 -9.61
C ILE A 465 -23.57 19.22 -9.81
N TYR A 466 -23.92 18.23 -9.00
CA TYR A 466 -23.32 16.90 -8.99
C TYR A 466 -24.35 15.82 -9.28
N THR A 467 -24.00 14.83 -10.10
CA THR A 467 -24.90 13.73 -10.45
C THR A 467 -24.62 12.51 -9.58
N LEU A 468 -25.51 12.17 -8.65
CA LEU A 468 -25.47 10.89 -7.94
C LEU A 468 -26.22 9.84 -8.77
N SER A 469 -25.65 8.67 -9.02
CA SER A 469 -26.30 7.58 -9.78
C SER A 469 -26.39 6.32 -8.93
N ALA A 470 -27.54 5.65 -8.94
CA ALA A 470 -27.74 4.36 -8.31
C ALA A 470 -27.84 3.31 -9.42
N THR A 471 -27.03 2.26 -9.33
CA THR A 471 -26.94 1.17 -10.31
C THR A 471 -27.37 -0.16 -9.68
N ASN A 472 -27.43 -1.23 -10.48
CA ASN A 472 -27.82 -2.58 -10.03
C ASN A 472 -29.24 -2.72 -9.47
N CYS A 473 -30.18 -1.85 -9.88
CA CYS A 473 -31.61 -2.02 -9.66
C CYS A 473 -32.29 -2.38 -10.99
N ALA A 474 -32.92 -3.57 -11.06
CA ALA A 474 -33.74 -3.97 -12.22
C ALA A 474 -35.19 -3.39 -12.15
N GLY A 475 -35.53 -2.72 -11.05
CA GLY A 475 -36.84 -2.12 -10.80
C GLY A 475 -36.80 -0.60 -10.69
N THR A 476 -37.69 -0.03 -9.88
CA THR A 476 -37.74 1.43 -9.66
C THR A 476 -36.82 1.81 -8.51
N ILE A 477 -35.86 2.69 -8.77
CA ILE A 477 -35.03 3.30 -7.73
C ILE A 477 -35.87 4.37 -7.01
N THR A 478 -35.71 4.53 -5.71
CA THR A 478 -36.25 5.65 -4.93
C THR A 478 -35.14 6.21 -4.05
N TRP A 479 -34.81 7.48 -4.23
CA TRP A 479 -33.80 8.18 -3.44
C TRP A 479 -34.40 8.72 -2.14
N SER A 480 -33.55 8.96 -1.14
CA SER A 480 -33.87 9.74 0.08
C SER A 480 -34.48 11.12 -0.20
N THR A 481 -34.25 11.68 -1.39
CA THR A 481 -34.87 12.94 -1.86
C THR A 481 -36.29 12.75 -2.41
N GLY A 482 -36.76 11.50 -2.56
CA GLY A 482 -38.03 11.14 -3.18
C GLY A 482 -37.98 10.98 -4.71
N ALA A 483 -36.84 11.25 -5.35
CA ALA A 483 -36.68 11.07 -6.80
C ALA A 483 -36.64 9.58 -7.17
N THR A 484 -37.09 9.24 -8.39
CA THR A 484 -37.18 7.85 -8.86
C THR A 484 -36.35 7.52 -10.10
N THR A 485 -35.54 8.48 -10.54
CA THR A 485 -34.63 8.32 -11.68
C THR A 485 -33.37 7.56 -11.27
N ASN A 486 -32.68 6.95 -12.25
CA ASN A 486 -31.41 6.25 -12.02
C ASN A 486 -30.30 7.18 -11.50
N SER A 487 -30.47 8.48 -11.67
CA SER A 487 -29.58 9.50 -11.10
C SER A 487 -30.33 10.73 -10.60
N ILE A 488 -29.74 11.45 -9.65
CA ILE A 488 -30.22 12.73 -9.12
C ILE A 488 -29.13 13.79 -9.21
N GLN A 489 -29.54 15.04 -9.39
CA GLN A 489 -28.64 16.18 -9.32
C GLN A 489 -28.69 16.78 -7.90
N VAL A 490 -27.55 17.00 -7.28
CA VAL A 490 -27.42 17.58 -5.94
C VAL A 490 -26.45 18.76 -5.98
N ASN A 491 -26.76 19.81 -5.24
CA ASN A 491 -25.97 21.06 -5.22
C ASN A 491 -25.62 21.53 -3.80
N ASN A 492 -26.03 20.77 -2.78
CA ASN A 492 -25.82 21.08 -1.36
C ASN A 492 -25.26 19.85 -0.63
N GLY A 493 -24.48 20.11 0.42
CA GLY A 493 -24.03 19.08 1.34
C GLY A 493 -25.20 18.38 2.04
N GLY A 494 -25.08 17.07 2.25
CA GLY A 494 -26.11 16.24 2.85
C GLY A 494 -25.84 14.75 2.70
N THR A 495 -26.62 13.94 3.39
CA THR A 495 -26.53 12.48 3.33
C THR A 495 -27.60 11.93 2.40
N TYR A 496 -27.21 11.14 1.40
CA TYR A 496 -28.12 10.55 0.42
C TYR A 496 -28.07 9.02 0.47
N THR A 497 -29.24 8.39 0.40
CA THR A 497 -29.43 6.94 0.26
C THR A 497 -30.42 6.63 -0.86
N ALA A 498 -30.49 5.37 -1.28
CA ALA A 498 -31.48 4.87 -2.24
C ALA A 498 -32.02 3.48 -1.85
N THR A 499 -33.22 3.16 -2.35
CA THR A 499 -33.87 1.85 -2.29
C THR A 499 -34.28 1.41 -3.69
N CYS A 500 -34.37 0.10 -3.94
CA CYS A 500 -34.88 -0.46 -5.19
C CYS A 500 -36.19 -1.19 -4.92
N THR A 501 -37.21 -0.95 -5.74
CA THR A 501 -38.51 -1.63 -5.66
C THR A 501 -38.72 -2.47 -6.93
N ILE A 502 -38.90 -3.77 -6.75
CA ILE A 502 -39.23 -4.71 -7.83
C ILE A 502 -40.52 -5.44 -7.43
N ASN A 503 -41.54 -5.45 -8.28
CA ASN A 503 -42.81 -6.16 -8.03
C ASN A 503 -43.47 -5.85 -6.67
N ASN A 504 -43.46 -4.57 -6.24
CA ASN A 504 -43.95 -4.08 -4.93
C ASN A 504 -43.17 -4.55 -3.69
N GLU A 505 -42.02 -5.18 -3.85
CA GLU A 505 -41.08 -5.46 -2.74
C GLU A 505 -39.92 -4.47 -2.79
N THR A 506 -39.56 -3.88 -1.65
CA THR A 506 -38.51 -2.86 -1.54
C THR A 506 -37.28 -3.42 -0.83
N SER A 507 -36.09 -3.13 -1.36
CA SER A 507 -34.81 -3.51 -0.76
C SER A 507 -34.57 -2.84 0.60
N SER A 508 -33.59 -3.34 1.35
CA SER A 508 -32.98 -2.55 2.43
C SER A 508 -32.39 -1.25 1.86
N VAL A 509 -32.29 -0.22 2.71
CA VAL A 509 -31.67 1.06 2.36
C VAL A 509 -30.19 0.83 2.02
N SER A 510 -29.70 1.46 0.96
CA SER A 510 -28.28 1.42 0.58
C SER A 510 -27.39 1.98 1.68
N ASN A 511 -26.08 1.72 1.59
CA ASN A 511 -25.09 2.55 2.28
C ASN A 511 -25.29 4.03 1.91
N SER A 512 -25.04 4.92 2.87
CA SER A 512 -25.21 6.36 2.69
C SER A 512 -23.99 7.02 2.06
N ILE A 513 -24.20 7.92 1.10
CA ILE A 513 -23.17 8.84 0.61
C ILE A 513 -23.33 10.19 1.32
N VAL A 514 -22.26 10.68 1.94
CA VAL A 514 -22.26 11.98 2.62
C VAL A 514 -21.60 12.99 1.71
N VAL A 515 -22.36 13.84 1.04
CA VAL A 515 -21.83 14.98 0.28
C VAL A 515 -21.45 16.06 1.28
N THR A 516 -20.17 16.38 1.35
CA THR A 516 -19.59 17.41 2.21
C THR A 516 -19.21 18.60 1.32
N PRO A 517 -19.60 19.84 1.63
CA PRO A 517 -19.06 21.00 0.94
C PRO A 517 -17.56 21.09 1.20
N ASN A 518 -16.75 21.33 0.18
CA ASN A 518 -15.33 21.66 0.34
C ASN A 518 -15.23 23.09 0.89
N THR A 519 -15.35 23.20 2.20
CA THR A 519 -15.02 24.40 2.96
C THR A 519 -13.62 24.21 3.55
N VAL A 520 -12.61 24.82 2.94
CA VAL A 520 -11.27 24.86 3.54
C VAL A 520 -11.29 25.89 4.65
N ASN A 521 -11.22 25.38 5.89
CA ASN A 521 -11.04 26.18 7.07
C ASN A 521 -9.55 26.32 7.41
N LEU A 522 -9.17 27.41 8.06
CA LEU A 522 -7.81 27.86 8.09
C LEU A 522 -7.54 28.53 9.51
N ASN A 523 -6.37 28.43 10.24
CA ASN A 523 -6.00 29.07 11.57
C ASN A 523 -4.50 29.52 11.83
N GLY A 524 -4.20 30.75 12.39
CA GLY A 524 -2.80 31.30 12.63
C GLY A 524 -2.47 32.82 12.32
N ASN A 525 -1.28 33.34 12.67
CA ASN A 525 -0.74 34.68 12.29
C ASN A 525 0.28 34.55 11.14
N ALA A 526 0.41 35.55 10.24
CA ALA A 526 1.31 35.48 9.08
C ALA A 526 2.81 35.53 9.46
N THR A 527 3.56 34.51 9.04
CA THR A 527 5.04 34.47 9.07
C THR A 527 5.63 34.58 7.66
N ASN A 528 6.93 34.90 7.52
CA ASN A 528 7.64 34.92 6.24
C ASN A 528 7.63 33.51 5.62
N GLY A 529 6.99 33.33 4.46
CA GLY A 529 6.86 32.04 3.76
C GLY A 529 5.45 31.72 3.28
N THR A 530 5.28 30.53 2.70
CA THR A 530 3.99 29.98 2.28
C THR A 530 3.25 29.45 3.51
N ASN A 531 2.34 30.24 4.08
CA ASN A 531 1.57 29.78 5.24
C ASN A 531 0.42 28.89 4.77
N GLN A 532 0.36 27.66 5.27
CA GLN A 532 -0.85 26.83 5.18
C GLN A 532 -1.90 27.46 6.10
N ALA A 533 -2.95 27.99 5.45
CA ALA A 533 -4.29 28.17 5.96
C ALA A 533 -4.54 29.04 7.23
N VAL A 534 -5.06 30.32 7.08
CA VAL A 534 -6.11 30.97 7.99
C VAL A 534 -7.38 31.70 7.46
N ASN A 535 -8.56 31.59 8.15
CA ASN A 535 -9.94 31.60 7.63
C ASN A 535 -10.67 32.92 7.43
N HIS A 536 -10.25 33.96 8.12
CA HIS A 536 -10.88 35.27 8.09
C HIS A 536 -9.83 36.27 8.55
N ILE A 537 -9.59 37.33 7.77
CA ILE A 537 -8.84 38.48 8.27
C ILE A 537 -9.83 39.31 9.09
N THR A 538 -9.84 39.13 10.42
CA THR A 538 -10.63 39.98 11.33
C THR A 538 -9.90 41.30 11.61
N SER A 539 -10.63 42.28 12.19
CA SER A 539 -10.16 43.63 12.52
C SER A 539 -8.93 43.73 13.44
N THR A 540 -8.34 42.61 13.87
CA THR A 540 -7.22 42.53 14.81
C THR A 540 -5.91 42.01 14.20
N GLN A 541 -5.86 41.69 12.90
CA GLN A 541 -4.65 41.17 12.25
C GLN A 541 -3.81 42.28 11.56
N ILE A 542 -2.50 42.27 11.77
CA ILE A 542 -1.54 43.23 11.21
C ILE A 542 -0.59 42.49 10.26
N ILE A 543 -0.39 42.99 9.03
CA ILE A 543 0.72 42.59 8.16
C ILE A 543 1.91 43.53 8.45
N PRO A 544 3.00 43.05 9.07
CA PRO A 544 4.16 43.89 9.37
C PRO A 544 4.82 44.45 8.10
N THR A 545 5.52 45.56 8.24
CA THR A 545 6.25 46.18 7.14
C THR A 545 7.31 45.22 6.60
N GLY A 546 7.32 44.97 5.28
CA GLY A 546 8.36 44.15 4.62
C GLY A 546 8.11 42.64 4.53
N ILE A 547 6.90 42.17 4.85
CA ILE A 547 6.51 40.74 4.70
C ILE A 547 5.72 40.52 3.40
N ASN A 548 6.09 39.48 2.65
CA ASN A 548 5.31 38.94 1.53
C ASN A 548 4.55 37.70 2.01
N THR A 549 3.23 37.66 1.85
CA THR A 549 2.40 36.51 2.23
C THR A 549 1.48 36.10 1.08
N THR A 550 1.39 34.79 0.83
CA THR A 550 0.49 34.18 -0.16
C THR A 550 -0.58 33.36 0.58
N TYR A 551 -1.86 33.62 0.30
CA TYR A 551 -2.99 32.84 0.80
C TYR A 551 -3.62 32.00 -0.32
N GLN A 552 -4.02 30.76 -0.01
CA GLN A 552 -4.67 29.80 -0.92
C GLN A 552 -6.14 29.61 -0.54
N ALA A 553 -7.08 29.77 -1.47
CA ALA A 553 -8.52 29.60 -1.23
C ALA A 553 -9.26 29.00 -2.45
N GLY A 554 -10.46 28.43 -2.24
CA GLY A 554 -11.21 27.69 -3.27
C GLY A 554 -12.21 28.48 -4.14
N LYS A 555 -12.68 29.68 -3.73
CA LYS A 555 -13.64 30.48 -4.55
C LYS A 555 -13.52 31.99 -4.42
N SER A 556 -13.33 32.54 -3.23
CA SER A 556 -13.17 34.00 -3.03
C SER A 556 -12.48 34.30 -1.70
N ILE A 557 -11.68 35.37 -1.67
CA ILE A 557 -11.24 35.99 -0.41
C ILE A 557 -12.13 37.21 -0.17
N SER A 558 -12.88 37.23 0.92
CA SER A 558 -13.73 38.37 1.30
C SER A 558 -13.03 39.17 2.40
N LEU A 559 -12.72 40.44 2.12
CA LEU A 559 -12.21 41.40 3.10
C LEU A 559 -13.42 42.12 3.71
N GLN A 560 -13.69 41.93 5.00
CA GLN A 560 -14.74 42.67 5.70
C GLN A 560 -14.17 43.52 6.84
N GLY A 561 -14.63 44.77 6.94
CA GLY A 561 -14.14 45.76 7.91
C GLY A 561 -12.94 46.58 7.42
N THR A 562 -12.43 47.47 8.28
CA THR A 562 -11.27 48.33 8.01
C THR A 562 -9.96 47.53 8.04
N PHE A 563 -9.60 46.96 6.90
CA PHE A 563 -8.28 46.36 6.64
C PHE A 563 -7.18 47.45 6.63
N HIS A 564 -6.08 47.23 7.37
CA HIS A 564 -4.94 48.14 7.41
C HIS A 564 -3.65 47.41 6.97
N ALA A 565 -3.11 47.80 5.82
CA ALA A 565 -1.74 47.44 5.40
C ALA A 565 -0.78 48.58 5.75
N GLN A 566 0.40 48.25 6.29
CA GLN A 566 1.47 49.23 6.48
C GLN A 566 2.09 49.61 5.12
N MET A 567 2.61 50.83 5.01
CA MET A 567 3.19 51.36 3.78
C MET A 567 4.38 50.49 3.34
N GLY A 568 4.31 49.90 2.15
CA GLY A 568 5.36 49.03 1.58
C GLY A 568 5.07 47.52 1.60
N SER A 569 3.94 47.07 2.15
CA SER A 569 3.55 45.65 2.10
C SER A 569 2.93 45.26 0.74
N VAL A 570 3.23 44.05 0.24
CA VAL A 570 2.63 43.47 -0.97
C VAL A 570 1.75 42.29 -0.57
N PHE A 571 0.47 42.34 -0.96
CA PHE A 571 -0.49 41.26 -0.75
C PHE A 571 -0.70 40.48 -2.07
N LYS A 572 -0.48 39.16 -2.04
CA LYS A 572 -0.78 38.27 -3.17
C LYS A 572 -1.76 37.18 -2.72
N ALA A 573 -2.90 37.09 -3.39
CA ALA A 573 -3.87 36.02 -3.21
C ALA A 573 -3.87 35.11 -4.44
N GLU A 574 -3.83 33.81 -4.23
CA GLU A 574 -3.90 32.82 -5.31
C GLU A 574 -5.04 31.85 -5.00
N ILE A 575 -5.95 31.65 -5.96
CA ILE A 575 -7.09 30.73 -5.82
C ILE A 575 -6.71 29.46 -6.58
N LYS A 576 -6.47 28.35 -5.88
CA LYS A 576 -6.20 27.03 -6.47
C LYS A 576 -6.99 25.96 -5.72
N GLY A 577 -7.72 25.12 -6.44
CA GLY A 577 -8.51 24.02 -5.86
C GLY A 577 -9.87 23.75 -6.51
N CYS A 578 -10.33 24.58 -7.45
CA CYS A 578 -11.50 24.28 -8.28
C CYS A 578 -11.18 24.72 -9.72
N GLU A 579 -10.29 24.02 -10.43
CA GLU A 579 -10.35 23.98 -11.91
C GLU A 579 -11.35 22.88 -12.30
#